data_AF-A0A645EHJ3-F1
#
_entry.id   AF-A0A645EHJ3-F1
#
_cell.length_a   1.000
_cell.length_b   1.000
_cell.length_c   1.000
_cell.angle_alpha   90.00
_cell.angle_beta   90.00
_cell.angle_gamma   90.00
#
_symmetry.space_group_name_H-M   'P 1'
#
loop_
_entity.id
_entity.type
_entity.pdbx_description
1 polymer ?
#
loop_
_entity_poly.entity_id
_entity_poly.type
_entity_poly.pdbx_seq_one_letter_code
_entity_poly.pdbx_strand_id
1 'polypeptide(L)'
;MVTSLVRAYANIADEMDEAGYSEQEAHAIQSDVSFYHSMKKAVELASGDYIELKKYEPAMRFLLDSYIGANESRILAAFDDISLVDLLVEKGGDAIEKLPENIKKNKKSVAEVIEGNYRKEIVEQETTNPAYYAKMSELLDALISERKKQTKEYEEYLQELIALAPRIKNPENATTYPSGIDSPAKRALWDNFNYGYDFVSDIHEAIKYSVKDGWRDHAIKLRAVKKAVGGVIDKYKVDDVSEDDIVELAKNQREYE
;
A
#
# COMPACT_ATOMS: atom_id res chain seq x y z
N MET A 1 22.68 2.81 8.32
CA MET A 1 23.21 2.96 9.69
C MET A 1 22.57 1.99 10.68
N VAL A 2 21.24 1.97 10.88
CA VAL A 2 20.63 0.99 11.82
C VAL A 2 20.74 -0.45 11.31
N THR A 3 20.49 -0.71 10.01
CA THR A 3 20.66 -2.07 9.45
C THR A 3 22.08 -2.62 9.58
N SER A 4 23.10 -1.76 9.43
CA SER A 4 24.50 -2.16 9.62
C SER A 4 24.82 -2.47 11.09
N LEU A 5 24.22 -1.72 12.03
CA LEU A 5 24.36 -2.00 13.47
C LEU A 5 23.75 -3.36 13.83
N VAL A 6 22.52 -3.63 13.38
CA VAL A 6 21.83 -4.91 13.63
C VAL A 6 22.63 -6.08 13.04
N ARG A 7 23.18 -5.93 11.82
CA ARG A 7 24.03 -6.96 11.22
C ARG A 7 25.34 -7.17 11.98
N ALA A 8 25.99 -6.10 12.43
CA ALA A 8 27.22 -6.22 13.21
C ALA A 8 26.99 -6.95 14.53
N TYR A 9 25.88 -6.64 15.22
CA TYR A 9 25.47 -7.36 16.43
C TYR A 9 25.18 -8.84 16.15
N ALA A 10 24.56 -9.16 15.00
CA ALA A 10 24.26 -10.54 14.59
C ALA A 10 25.48 -11.44 14.58
N ASN A 11 26.60 -10.88 14.16
CA ASN A 11 27.84 -11.63 13.96
C ASN A 11 28.63 -11.85 15.25
N ILE A 12 28.27 -11.18 16.36
CA ILE A 12 29.03 -11.24 17.62
C ILE A 12 28.17 -11.64 18.82
N ALA A 13 26.83 -11.67 18.69
CA ALA A 13 25.91 -11.85 19.82
C ALA A 13 26.19 -13.10 20.67
N ASP A 14 26.57 -14.22 20.04
CA ASP A 14 26.90 -15.47 20.73
C ASP A 14 28.33 -15.52 21.29
N GLU A 15 29.20 -14.62 20.83
CA GLU A 15 30.64 -14.62 21.09
C GLU A 15 31.07 -13.39 21.89
N MET A 16 30.12 -12.65 22.49
CA MET A 16 30.41 -11.40 23.21
C MET A 16 31.36 -11.62 24.40
N ASP A 17 31.17 -12.70 25.16
CA ASP A 17 32.04 -13.07 26.27
C ASP A 17 33.46 -13.43 25.77
N GLU A 18 33.55 -14.18 24.66
CA GLU A 18 34.83 -14.56 24.03
C GLU A 18 35.56 -13.35 23.42
N ALA A 19 34.82 -12.37 22.94
CA ALA A 19 35.32 -11.09 22.45
C ALA A 19 35.76 -10.12 23.57
N GLY A 20 35.57 -10.50 24.84
CA GLY A 20 36.03 -9.74 26.00
C GLY A 20 35.04 -8.71 26.54
N TYR A 21 33.78 -8.75 26.11
CA TYR A 21 32.73 -7.94 26.71
C TYR A 21 32.30 -8.55 28.05
N SER A 22 32.02 -7.69 29.03
CA SER A 22 31.33 -8.11 30.25
C SER A 22 29.84 -8.35 29.98
N GLU A 23 29.20 -9.16 30.83
CA GLU A 23 27.74 -9.39 30.78
C GLU A 23 26.93 -8.08 30.80
N GLN A 24 27.40 -7.07 31.55
CA GLN A 24 26.78 -5.74 31.61
C GLN A 24 26.90 -4.98 30.28
N GLU A 25 28.06 -5.05 29.63
CA GLU A 25 28.27 -4.42 28.32
C GLU A 25 27.48 -5.13 27.22
N ALA A 26 27.45 -6.46 27.24
CA ALA A 26 26.66 -7.27 26.32
C ALA A 26 25.17 -6.90 26.40
N HIS A 27 24.63 -6.82 27.62
CA HIS A 27 23.25 -6.41 27.84
C HIS A 27 22.98 -4.95 27.42
N ALA A 28 23.92 -4.02 27.68
CA ALA A 28 23.78 -2.63 27.25
C ALA A 28 23.73 -2.52 25.72
N ILE A 29 24.63 -3.21 25.01
CA ILE A 29 24.67 -3.23 23.55
C ILE A 29 23.39 -3.84 22.98
N GLN A 30 22.92 -4.96 23.54
CA GLN A 30 21.65 -5.58 23.15
C GLN A 30 20.47 -4.61 23.29
N SER A 31 20.41 -3.88 24.40
CA SER A 31 19.37 -2.87 24.66
C SER A 31 19.42 -1.74 23.64
N ASP A 32 20.61 -1.22 23.32
CA ASP A 32 20.79 -0.15 22.33
C ASP A 32 20.38 -0.61 20.92
N VAL A 33 20.82 -1.80 20.50
CA VAL A 33 20.46 -2.39 19.20
C VAL A 33 18.94 -2.54 19.09
N SER A 34 18.29 -3.05 20.15
CA SER A 34 16.84 -3.16 20.23
C SER A 34 16.15 -1.81 20.10
N PHE A 35 16.58 -0.81 20.86
CA PHE A 35 16.01 0.54 20.85
C PHE A 35 16.09 1.19 19.46
N TYR A 36 17.28 1.21 18.84
CA TYR A 36 17.46 1.83 17.53
C TYR A 36 16.73 1.07 16.42
N HIS A 37 16.63 -0.25 16.51
CA HIS A 37 15.82 -1.05 15.59
C HIS A 37 14.33 -0.69 15.69
N SER A 38 13.77 -0.65 16.90
CA SER A 38 12.39 -0.25 17.16
C SER A 38 12.09 1.17 16.69
N MET A 39 13.02 2.11 16.94
CA MET A 39 12.90 3.48 16.41
C MET A 39 12.87 3.51 14.89
N LYS A 40 13.78 2.79 14.22
CA LYS A 40 13.81 2.72 12.76
C LYS A 40 12.47 2.18 12.23
N LYS A 41 11.95 1.11 12.82
CA LYS A 41 10.67 0.50 12.42
C LYS A 41 9.50 1.46 12.59
N ALA A 42 9.44 2.18 13.72
CA ALA A 42 8.42 3.20 13.93
C ALA A 42 8.48 4.31 12.85
N VAL A 43 9.68 4.70 12.41
CA VAL A 43 9.85 5.66 11.32
C VAL A 43 9.41 5.08 9.98
N GLU A 44 9.79 3.83 9.65
CA GLU A 44 9.36 3.13 8.42
C GLU A 44 7.83 3.01 8.34
N LEU A 45 7.21 2.60 9.44
CA LEU A 45 5.75 2.55 9.59
C LEU A 45 5.13 3.93 9.45
N ALA A 46 5.71 4.98 10.07
CA ALA A 46 5.16 6.33 10.00
C ALA A 46 5.28 6.99 8.63
N SER A 47 6.34 6.69 7.87
CA SER A 47 6.47 7.19 6.50
C SER A 47 5.69 6.34 5.49
N GLY A 48 5.23 5.16 5.88
CA GLY A 48 4.72 4.15 4.96
C GLY A 48 5.83 3.50 4.14
N ASP A 49 7.11 3.88 4.31
CA ASP A 49 8.27 3.26 3.66
C ASP A 49 8.65 1.94 4.31
N TYR A 50 7.72 1.00 4.23
CA TYR A 50 8.03 -0.41 4.29
C TYR A 50 8.94 -0.74 3.11
N ILE A 51 10.24 -0.64 3.34
CA ILE A 51 11.21 -1.34 2.51
C ILE A 51 10.84 -2.81 2.68
N GLU A 52 10.36 -3.47 1.61
CA GLU A 52 10.12 -4.92 1.62
C GLU A 52 11.34 -5.62 2.23
N LEU A 53 11.17 -6.09 3.47
CA LEU A 53 12.19 -6.80 4.22
C LEU A 53 12.36 -8.23 3.68
N LYS A 54 11.73 -8.59 2.55
CA LYS A 54 12.11 -9.77 1.76
C LYS A 54 13.60 -9.77 1.37
N LYS A 55 14.30 -8.64 1.51
CA LYS A 55 15.76 -8.52 1.40
C LYS A 55 16.52 -8.44 2.73
N TYR A 56 15.84 -8.48 3.87
CA TYR A 56 16.51 -8.66 5.15
C TYR A 56 16.93 -10.13 5.26
N GLU A 57 18.25 -10.32 5.38
CA GLU A 57 18.88 -11.63 5.47
C GLU A 57 18.21 -12.47 6.58
N PRO A 58 17.89 -13.74 6.33
CA PRO A 58 17.31 -14.67 7.32
C PRO A 58 18.00 -14.64 8.69
N ALA A 59 19.30 -14.33 8.72
CA ALA A 59 20.10 -14.12 9.94
C ALA A 59 19.59 -12.97 10.84
N MET A 60 19.06 -11.87 10.30
CA MET A 60 18.52 -10.78 11.12
C MET A 60 17.18 -11.13 11.78
N ARG A 61 16.32 -11.91 11.09
CA ARG A 61 15.06 -12.41 11.66
C ARG A 61 15.33 -13.36 12.83
N PHE A 62 16.27 -14.29 12.63
CA PHE A 62 16.77 -15.17 13.68
C PHE A 62 17.30 -14.41 14.90
N LEU A 63 18.05 -13.33 14.69
CA LEU A 63 18.61 -12.48 15.76
C LEU A 63 17.52 -11.78 16.59
N LEU A 64 16.51 -11.22 15.92
CA LEU A 64 15.38 -10.55 16.57
C LEU A 64 14.60 -11.53 17.45
N ASP A 65 14.36 -12.74 16.94
CA ASP A 65 13.65 -13.80 17.64
C ASP A 65 14.47 -14.40 18.79
N SER A 66 15.79 -14.51 18.63
CA SER A 66 16.67 -15.21 19.59
C SER A 66 17.17 -14.32 20.73
N TYR A 67 17.45 -13.04 20.47
CA TYR A 67 18.09 -12.14 21.44
C TYR A 67 17.27 -10.88 21.73
N ILE A 68 16.52 -10.34 20.77
CA ILE A 68 15.77 -9.07 20.96
C ILE A 68 14.34 -9.36 21.43
N GLY A 69 14.23 -10.25 22.42
CA GLY A 69 13.00 -10.61 23.12
C GLY A 69 12.47 -9.49 24.03
N ALA A 70 12.09 -8.36 23.44
CA ALA A 70 11.28 -7.32 24.07
C ALA A 70 9.89 -7.31 23.41
N ASN A 71 8.84 -7.09 24.19
CA ASN A 71 7.44 -7.04 23.72
C ASN A 71 7.26 -6.16 22.46
N GLU A 72 8.04 -5.08 22.33
CA GLU A 72 8.02 -4.18 21.19
C GLU A 72 8.51 -4.84 19.88
N SER A 73 9.50 -5.73 19.92
CA SER A 73 10.00 -6.47 18.75
C SER A 73 8.95 -7.46 18.19
N ARG A 74 8.21 -8.15 19.07
CA ARG A 74 7.12 -9.07 18.67
C ARG A 74 5.91 -8.34 18.09
N ILE A 75 5.61 -7.16 18.62
CA ILE A 75 4.54 -6.30 18.09
C ILE A 75 4.91 -5.84 16.67
N LEU A 76 6.18 -5.51 16.45
CA LEU A 76 6.72 -5.10 15.16
C LEU A 76 6.79 -6.23 14.13
N ALA A 77 7.06 -7.47 14.54
CA ALA A 77 7.04 -8.63 13.67
C ALA A 77 5.68 -8.86 12.97
N ALA A 78 4.59 -8.32 13.53
CA ALA A 78 3.28 -8.38 12.89
C ALA A 78 3.19 -7.59 11.57
N PHE A 79 4.14 -6.69 11.29
CA PHE A 79 4.19 -5.86 10.07
C PHE A 79 5.30 -6.28 9.10
N ASP A 80 6.01 -7.36 9.39
CA ASP A 80 7.12 -7.81 8.52
C ASP A 80 6.62 -8.39 7.20
N ASP A 81 5.40 -8.96 7.19
CA ASP A 81 4.82 -9.67 6.05
C ASP A 81 3.51 -9.03 5.53
N ILE A 82 3.01 -7.97 6.18
CA ILE A 82 1.72 -7.34 5.88
C ILE A 82 1.75 -5.83 6.17
N SER A 83 1.14 -5.01 5.31
CA SER A 83 1.10 -3.55 5.48
C SER A 83 0.15 -3.14 6.60
N LEU A 84 0.29 -1.92 7.13
CA LEU A 84 -0.67 -1.37 8.09
C LEU A 84 -2.09 -1.32 7.52
N VAL A 85 -2.24 -0.98 6.24
CA VAL A 85 -3.54 -0.90 5.58
C VAL A 85 -4.19 -2.28 5.51
N ASP A 86 -3.43 -3.32 5.14
CA ASP A 86 -3.91 -4.70 5.12
C ASP A 86 -4.28 -5.19 6.53
N LEU A 87 -3.47 -4.88 7.55
CA LEU A 87 -3.79 -5.20 8.94
C LEU A 87 -5.08 -4.53 9.42
N LEU A 88 -5.34 -3.30 9.01
CA LEU A 88 -6.58 -2.59 9.32
C LEU A 88 -7.79 -3.23 8.63
N VAL A 89 -7.62 -3.77 7.42
CA VAL A 89 -8.66 -4.57 6.74
C VAL A 89 -8.95 -5.86 7.50
N GLU A 90 -7.91 -6.58 7.92
CA GLU A 90 -8.06 -7.89 8.58
C GLU A 90 -8.55 -7.80 10.03
N LYS A 91 -8.06 -6.82 10.79
CA LYS A 91 -8.21 -6.76 12.24
C LYS A 91 -8.97 -5.53 12.74
N GLY A 92 -9.28 -4.58 11.86
CA GLY A 92 -9.94 -3.33 12.24
C GLY A 92 -9.16 -2.60 13.34
N GLY A 93 -9.87 -2.20 14.41
CA GLY A 93 -9.28 -1.48 15.54
C GLY A 93 -8.16 -2.23 16.27
N ASP A 94 -8.16 -3.58 16.25
CA ASP A 94 -7.13 -4.38 16.91
C ASP A 94 -5.75 -4.23 16.24
N ALA A 95 -5.69 -3.74 15.00
CA ALA A 95 -4.43 -3.41 14.34
C ALA A 95 -3.70 -2.25 15.05
N ILE A 96 -4.44 -1.36 15.72
CA ILE A 96 -3.88 -0.21 16.44
C ILE A 96 -3.13 -0.66 17.69
N GLU A 97 -3.60 -1.74 18.33
CA GLU A 97 -2.92 -2.37 19.46
C GLU A 97 -1.57 -2.99 19.07
N LYS A 98 -1.35 -3.19 17.77
CA LYS A 98 -0.07 -3.63 17.21
C LYS A 98 0.84 -2.46 16.84
N LEU A 99 0.43 -1.20 16.97
CA LEU A 99 1.37 -0.10 16.74
C LEU A 99 2.44 -0.05 17.85
N PRO A 100 3.68 0.35 17.52
CA PRO A 100 4.72 0.60 18.52
C PRO A 100 4.25 1.52 19.65
N GLU A 101 4.69 1.25 20.87
CA GLU A 101 4.29 2.01 22.07
C GLU A 101 4.56 3.52 21.95
N ASN A 102 5.66 3.91 21.30
CA ASN A 102 5.99 5.32 21.05
C ASN A 102 5.00 6.02 20.10
N ILE A 103 4.29 5.28 19.24
CA ILE A 103 3.22 5.80 18.38
C ILE A 103 1.89 5.73 19.13
N LYS A 104 1.57 4.56 19.71
CA LYS A 104 0.29 4.24 20.36
C LYS A 104 -0.07 5.17 21.52
N LYS A 105 0.94 5.65 22.27
CA LYS A 105 0.73 6.58 23.41
C LYS A 105 0.16 7.94 23.00
N ASN A 106 0.22 8.30 21.72
CA ASN A 106 -0.28 9.57 21.22
C ASN A 106 -1.34 9.36 20.14
N LYS A 107 -2.60 9.68 20.49
CA LYS A 107 -3.76 9.63 19.59
C LYS A 107 -3.52 10.32 18.25
N LYS A 108 -2.82 11.46 18.25
CA LYS A 108 -2.46 12.20 17.03
C LYS A 108 -1.43 11.43 16.19
N SER A 109 -0.43 10.84 16.83
CA SER A 109 0.59 10.03 16.13
C SER A 109 -0.02 8.79 15.48
N VAL A 110 -0.94 8.10 16.16
CA VAL A 110 -1.69 6.97 15.58
C VAL A 110 -2.42 7.41 14.30
N ALA A 111 -3.17 8.51 14.38
CA ALA A 111 -3.91 9.05 13.24
C ALA A 111 -2.97 9.38 12.06
N GLU A 112 -1.90 10.14 12.31
CA GLU A 112 -0.96 10.57 11.27
C GLU A 112 -0.24 9.39 10.59
N VAL A 113 0.07 8.33 11.35
CA VAL A 113 0.66 7.10 10.80
C VAL A 113 -0.32 6.40 9.86
N ILE A 114 -1.60 6.26 10.25
CA ILE A 114 -2.63 5.66 9.39
C ILE A 114 -2.86 6.52 8.13
N GLU A 115 -3.03 7.84 8.31
CA GLU A 115 -3.18 8.81 7.22
C GLU A 115 -2.02 8.73 6.20
N GLY A 116 -0.78 8.63 6.69
CA GLY A 116 0.41 8.50 5.85
C GLY A 116 0.44 7.21 5.03
N ASN A 117 0.14 6.08 5.66
CA ASN A 117 0.06 4.78 4.98
C ASN A 117 -1.05 4.75 3.92
N TYR A 118 -2.21 5.35 4.21
CA TYR A 118 -3.28 5.47 3.22
C TYR A 118 -2.88 6.33 2.03
N ARG A 119 -2.27 7.49 2.26
CA ARG A 119 -1.80 8.36 1.17
C ARG A 119 -0.81 7.61 0.27
N LYS A 120 0.11 6.86 0.87
CA LYS A 120 1.07 6.06 0.11
C LYS A 120 0.38 5.00 -0.74
N GLU A 121 -0.49 4.19 -0.14
CA GLU A 121 -1.22 3.14 -0.86
C GLU A 121 -2.06 3.73 -2.01
N ILE A 122 -2.74 4.86 -1.77
CA ILE A 122 -3.53 5.56 -2.80
C ILE A 122 -2.64 5.98 -3.97
N VAL A 123 -1.47 6.58 -3.70
CA VAL A 123 -0.53 7.02 -4.75
C VAL A 123 0.07 5.83 -5.51
N GLU A 124 0.42 4.74 -4.82
CA GLU A 124 0.95 3.53 -5.48
C GLU A 124 -0.08 2.90 -6.42
N GLN A 125 -1.35 2.89 -6.02
CA GLN A 125 -2.42 2.29 -6.82
C GLN A 125 -3.05 3.26 -7.84
N GLU A 126 -2.75 4.56 -7.77
CA GLU A 126 -3.36 5.60 -8.61
C GLU A 126 -3.27 5.27 -10.11
N THR A 127 -2.11 4.78 -10.55
CA THR A 127 -1.88 4.39 -11.96
C THR A 127 -2.82 3.27 -12.46
N THR A 128 -3.35 2.45 -11.56
CA THR A 128 -4.25 1.33 -11.90
C THR A 128 -5.69 1.80 -12.12
N ASN A 129 -6.13 2.84 -11.41
CA ASN A 129 -7.46 3.42 -11.55
C ASN A 129 -7.48 4.88 -11.02
N PRO A 130 -7.05 5.85 -11.85
CA PRO A 130 -6.84 7.24 -11.41
C PRO A 130 -8.10 7.88 -10.83
N ALA A 131 -9.25 7.75 -11.51
CA ALA A 131 -10.51 8.30 -11.03
C ALA A 131 -10.94 7.76 -9.66
N TYR A 132 -10.78 6.45 -9.44
CA TYR A 132 -11.13 5.83 -8.16
C TYR A 132 -10.23 6.31 -7.02
N TYR A 133 -8.92 6.31 -7.24
CA TYR A 133 -7.95 6.71 -6.20
C TYR A 133 -7.92 8.22 -5.96
N ALA A 134 -8.24 9.05 -6.95
CA ALA A 134 -8.51 10.47 -6.75
C ALA A 134 -9.65 10.67 -5.75
N LYS A 135 -10.77 9.94 -5.90
CA LYS A 135 -11.88 9.96 -4.94
C LYS A 135 -11.48 9.47 -3.54
N MET A 136 -10.63 8.45 -3.44
CA MET A 136 -10.10 8.01 -2.14
C MET A 136 -9.21 9.08 -1.49
N SER A 137 -8.39 9.78 -2.28
CA SER A 137 -7.59 10.90 -1.81
C SER A 137 -8.46 12.03 -1.26
N GLU A 138 -9.52 12.41 -1.99
CA GLU A 138 -10.47 13.43 -1.53
C GLU A 138 -11.16 13.05 -0.22
N LEU A 139 -11.59 11.79 -0.09
CA LEU A 139 -12.19 11.28 1.15
C LEU A 139 -11.20 11.33 2.32
N LEU A 140 -9.95 10.93 2.09
CA LEU A 140 -8.91 11.01 3.10
C LEU A 140 -8.63 12.46 3.53
N ASP A 141 -8.51 13.38 2.57
CA ASP A 141 -8.26 14.79 2.85
C ASP A 141 -9.43 15.44 3.61
N ALA A 142 -10.67 15.04 3.32
CA ALA A 142 -11.84 15.45 4.08
C ALA A 142 -11.74 15.00 5.56
N LEU A 143 -11.43 13.72 5.82
CA LEU A 143 -11.24 13.19 7.18
C LEU A 143 -10.12 13.92 7.93
N ILE A 144 -8.99 14.18 7.26
CA ILE A 144 -7.84 14.92 7.83
C ILE A 144 -8.27 16.35 8.20
N SER A 145 -9.05 17.00 7.35
CA SER A 145 -9.55 18.36 7.56
C SER A 145 -10.47 18.44 8.78
N GLU A 146 -11.39 17.49 8.93
CA GLU A 146 -12.30 17.39 10.08
C GLU A 146 -11.54 17.18 11.39
N ARG A 147 -10.55 16.27 11.41
CA ARG A 147 -9.67 16.08 12.57
C ARG A 147 -8.94 17.37 12.96
N LYS A 148 -8.38 18.09 11.99
CA LYS A 148 -7.66 19.36 12.24
C LYS A 148 -8.56 20.45 12.81
N LYS A 149 -9.83 20.47 12.41
CA LYS A 149 -10.84 21.39 12.94
C LYS A 149 -11.40 20.97 14.29
N GLN A 150 -11.03 19.78 14.80
CA GLN A 150 -11.57 19.19 16.03
C GLN A 150 -13.10 19.10 15.99
N THR A 151 -13.67 18.91 14.81
CA THR A 151 -15.13 18.85 14.62
C THR A 151 -15.73 17.49 14.98
N LYS A 152 -14.89 16.53 15.35
CA LYS A 152 -15.28 15.14 15.61
C LYS A 152 -14.54 14.56 16.82
N GLU A 153 -15.22 13.69 17.54
CA GLU A 153 -14.58 12.89 18.59
C GLU A 153 -13.55 11.93 18.00
N TYR A 154 -12.48 11.69 18.74
CA TYR A 154 -11.35 10.91 18.26
C TYR A 154 -11.75 9.48 17.88
N GLU A 155 -12.57 8.85 18.71
CA GLU A 155 -13.05 7.48 18.52
C GLU A 155 -13.88 7.35 17.23
N GLU A 156 -14.74 8.34 16.94
CA GLU A 156 -15.55 8.35 15.71
C GLU A 156 -14.71 8.61 14.46
N TYR A 157 -13.68 9.46 14.56
CA TYR A 157 -12.72 9.70 13.47
C TYR A 157 -11.91 8.44 13.17
N LEU A 158 -11.48 7.73 14.23
CA LEU A 158 -10.71 6.50 14.10
C LEU A 158 -11.52 5.38 13.44
N GLN A 159 -12.82 5.28 13.77
CA GLN A 159 -13.72 4.34 13.11
C GLN A 159 -13.87 4.61 11.61
N GLU A 160 -13.93 5.87 11.19
CA GLU A 160 -13.99 6.22 9.77
C GLU A 160 -12.69 5.92 9.04
N LEU A 161 -11.53 6.17 9.67
CA LEU A 161 -10.25 5.72 9.12
C LEU A 161 -10.24 4.21 8.93
N ILE A 162 -10.63 3.43 9.94
CA ILE A 162 -10.67 1.96 9.84
C ILE A 162 -11.63 1.52 8.72
N ALA A 163 -12.79 2.15 8.59
CA ALA A 163 -13.75 1.85 7.53
C ALA A 163 -13.25 2.23 6.12
N LEU A 164 -12.28 3.16 6.01
CA LEU A 164 -11.67 3.54 4.75
C LEU A 164 -10.66 2.51 4.24
N ALA A 165 -9.95 1.78 5.12
CA ALA A 165 -8.97 0.75 4.75
C ALA A 165 -9.48 -0.24 3.69
N PRO A 166 -10.63 -0.93 3.88
CA PRO A 166 -11.11 -1.90 2.90
C PRO A 166 -11.48 -1.25 1.56
N ARG A 167 -11.83 0.03 1.56
CA ARG A 167 -12.13 0.75 0.31
C ARG A 167 -10.87 1.07 -0.48
N ILE A 168 -9.76 1.36 0.20
CA ILE A 168 -8.47 1.58 -0.45
C ILE A 168 -7.93 0.25 -1.00
N LYS A 169 -8.00 -0.85 -0.23
CA LYS A 169 -7.44 -2.14 -0.64
C LYS A 169 -8.30 -2.94 -1.61
N ASN A 170 -9.63 -2.86 -1.46
CA ASN A 170 -10.57 -3.70 -2.20
C ASN A 170 -11.61 -2.82 -2.93
N PRO A 171 -11.22 -2.15 -4.04
CA PRO A 171 -12.13 -1.27 -4.80
C PRO A 171 -13.44 -1.96 -5.22
N GLU A 172 -13.40 -3.27 -5.48
CA GLU A 172 -14.57 -4.08 -5.85
C GLU A 172 -15.67 -4.11 -4.78
N ASN A 173 -15.32 -3.91 -3.51
CA ASN A 173 -16.25 -3.91 -2.39
C ASN A 173 -16.69 -2.49 -1.99
N ALA A 174 -16.04 -1.47 -2.54
CA ALA A 174 -16.22 -0.08 -2.11
C ALA A 174 -17.32 0.68 -2.88
N THR A 175 -17.59 0.24 -4.11
CA THR A 175 -18.58 0.86 -5.00
C THR A 175 -19.48 -0.24 -5.57
N THR A 176 -20.78 0.02 -5.63
CA THR A 176 -21.70 -0.86 -6.35
C THR A 176 -21.53 -0.63 -7.84
N TYR A 177 -20.85 -1.56 -8.51
CA TYR A 177 -20.74 -1.55 -9.96
C TYR A 177 -21.96 -2.24 -10.60
N PRO A 178 -22.37 -1.82 -11.82
CA PRO A 178 -23.39 -2.54 -12.58
C PRO A 178 -22.98 -3.99 -12.87
N SER A 179 -23.97 -4.86 -13.08
CA SER A 179 -23.74 -6.24 -13.49
C SER A 179 -22.86 -6.30 -14.75
N GLY A 180 -21.80 -7.10 -14.71
CA GLY A 180 -20.86 -7.29 -15.82
C GLY A 180 -19.59 -6.42 -15.76
N ILE A 181 -19.50 -5.46 -14.84
CA ILE A 181 -18.26 -4.75 -14.49
C ILE A 181 -17.54 -5.54 -13.38
N ASP A 182 -17.08 -6.73 -13.74
CA ASP A 182 -16.62 -7.78 -12.83
C ASP A 182 -15.08 -7.88 -12.71
N SER A 183 -14.34 -7.26 -13.61
CA SER A 183 -12.87 -7.26 -13.58
C SER A 183 -12.27 -5.90 -13.16
N PRO A 184 -11.06 -5.89 -12.57
CA PRO A 184 -10.29 -4.67 -12.34
C PRO A 184 -10.20 -3.74 -13.55
N ALA A 185 -9.89 -4.26 -14.74
CA ALA A 185 -9.77 -3.42 -15.94
C ALA A 185 -11.11 -2.79 -16.35
N LYS A 186 -12.22 -3.54 -16.25
CA LYS A 186 -13.55 -2.98 -16.51
C LYS A 186 -13.95 -1.93 -15.49
N ARG A 187 -13.62 -2.12 -14.21
CA ARG A 187 -13.84 -1.11 -13.16
C ARG A 187 -13.05 0.16 -13.43
N ALA A 188 -11.78 0.02 -13.80
CA ALA A 188 -10.94 1.15 -14.18
C ALA A 188 -11.53 1.91 -15.38
N LEU A 189 -11.91 1.19 -16.45
CA LEU A 189 -12.58 1.80 -17.61
C LEU A 189 -13.89 2.49 -17.23
N TRP A 190 -14.70 1.87 -16.37
CA TRP A 190 -15.97 2.42 -15.89
C TRP A 190 -15.78 3.71 -15.09
N ASP A 191 -14.85 3.69 -14.12
CA ASP A 191 -14.61 4.82 -13.23
C ASP A 191 -14.02 6.03 -13.97
N ASN A 192 -13.22 5.80 -15.02
CA ASN A 192 -12.56 6.87 -15.79
C ASN A 192 -13.37 7.34 -17.01
N PHE A 193 -14.17 6.47 -17.65
CA PHE A 193 -14.82 6.75 -18.95
C PHE A 193 -16.29 6.32 -18.97
N ASN A 194 -17.08 6.74 -17.99
CA ASN A 194 -18.47 6.29 -17.75
C ASN A 194 -19.49 6.65 -18.87
N TYR A 195 -19.34 6.07 -20.07
CA TYR A 195 -20.26 6.16 -21.22
C TYR A 195 -21.24 4.99 -21.29
N GLY A 196 -21.41 4.26 -20.18
CA GLY A 196 -22.31 3.12 -20.07
C GLY A 196 -21.65 1.77 -20.31
N TYR A 197 -22.41 0.71 -20.00
CA TYR A 197 -21.91 -0.66 -19.94
C TYR A 197 -21.39 -1.16 -21.29
N ASP A 198 -22.15 -0.94 -22.37
CA ASP A 198 -21.81 -1.44 -23.71
C ASP A 198 -20.49 -0.83 -24.21
N PHE A 199 -20.25 0.46 -23.94
CA PHE A 199 -18.99 1.13 -24.26
C PHE A 199 -17.81 0.48 -23.53
N VAL A 200 -17.91 0.33 -22.20
CA VAL A 200 -16.83 -0.26 -21.38
C VAL A 200 -16.56 -1.70 -21.81
N SER A 201 -17.61 -2.48 -22.05
CA SER A 201 -17.49 -3.87 -22.50
C SER A 201 -16.82 -3.97 -23.88
N ASP A 202 -17.23 -3.12 -24.83
CA ASP A 202 -16.64 -3.12 -26.17
C ASP A 202 -15.18 -2.67 -26.17
N ILE A 203 -14.82 -1.67 -25.35
CA ILE A 203 -13.42 -1.24 -25.17
C ILE A 203 -12.59 -2.38 -24.58
N HIS A 204 -13.08 -3.01 -23.51
CA HIS A 204 -12.39 -4.13 -22.86
C HIS A 204 -12.11 -5.26 -23.85
N GLU A 205 -13.12 -5.69 -24.62
CA GLU A 205 -12.96 -6.74 -25.62
C GLU A 205 -12.05 -6.29 -26.77
N ALA A 206 -12.17 -5.06 -27.27
CA ALA A 206 -11.31 -4.53 -28.33
C ALA A 206 -9.83 -4.55 -27.93
N ILE A 207 -9.50 -4.19 -26.69
CA ILE A 207 -8.13 -4.28 -26.15
C ILE A 207 -7.72 -5.75 -26.08
N LYS A 208 -8.52 -6.60 -25.44
CA LYS A 208 -8.20 -8.01 -25.21
C LYS A 208 -7.92 -8.79 -26.51
N TYR A 209 -8.66 -8.53 -27.59
CA TYR A 209 -8.42 -9.18 -28.88
C TYR A 209 -7.29 -8.57 -29.70
N SER A 210 -6.90 -7.32 -29.44
CA SER A 210 -5.85 -6.63 -30.20
C SER A 210 -4.46 -6.77 -29.56
N VAL A 211 -4.40 -7.02 -28.25
CA VAL A 211 -3.18 -7.23 -27.48
C VAL A 211 -2.41 -8.45 -27.99
N LYS A 212 -1.08 -8.29 -28.06
CA LYS A 212 -0.11 -9.34 -28.36
C LYS A 212 1.02 -9.26 -27.34
N ASP A 213 1.76 -10.35 -27.17
CA ASP A 213 2.92 -10.40 -26.28
C ASP A 213 3.85 -9.17 -26.45
N GLY A 214 4.22 -8.52 -25.34
CA GLY A 214 5.08 -7.32 -25.34
C GLY A 214 4.48 -6.07 -26.00
N TRP A 215 3.16 -5.97 -26.19
CA TRP A 215 2.55 -4.86 -26.94
C TRP A 215 2.85 -3.46 -26.36
N ARG A 216 3.03 -3.37 -25.03
CA ARG A 216 3.29 -2.11 -24.31
C ARG A 216 4.54 -1.40 -24.82
N ASP A 217 5.59 -2.15 -25.15
CA ASP A 217 6.90 -1.63 -25.55
C ASP A 217 7.10 -1.61 -27.08
N HIS A 218 6.14 -2.14 -27.84
CA HIS A 218 6.25 -2.28 -29.29
C HIS A 218 5.30 -1.34 -30.03
N ALA A 219 5.86 -0.28 -30.63
CA ALA A 219 5.08 0.76 -31.32
C ALA A 219 4.05 0.24 -32.34
N ILE A 220 4.36 -0.81 -33.11
CA ILE A 220 3.41 -1.39 -34.08
C ILE A 220 2.24 -2.09 -33.38
N LYS A 221 2.52 -2.86 -32.32
CA LYS A 221 1.49 -3.57 -31.54
C LYS A 221 0.63 -2.56 -30.78
N LEU A 222 1.25 -1.55 -30.18
CA LEU A 222 0.56 -0.43 -29.54
C LEU A 222 -0.39 0.31 -30.51
N ARG A 223 0.05 0.59 -31.74
CA ARG A 223 -0.81 1.20 -32.77
C ARG A 223 -1.99 0.31 -33.16
N ALA A 224 -1.83 -1.00 -33.15
CA ALA A 224 -2.93 -1.92 -33.43
C ALA A 224 -4.00 -1.86 -32.33
N VAL A 225 -3.58 -1.80 -31.06
CA VAL A 225 -4.49 -1.63 -29.91
C VAL A 225 -5.19 -0.27 -29.97
N LYS A 226 -4.44 0.83 -30.20
CA LYS A 226 -5.00 2.17 -30.38
C LYS A 226 -6.08 2.21 -31.46
N LYS A 227 -5.80 1.64 -32.64
CA LYS A 227 -6.77 1.53 -33.73
C LYS A 227 -8.02 0.74 -33.35
N ALA A 228 -7.89 -0.34 -32.57
CA ALA A 228 -9.04 -1.12 -32.11
C ALA A 228 -9.92 -0.31 -31.16
N VAL A 229 -9.30 0.41 -30.21
CA VAL A 229 -9.96 1.33 -29.29
C VAL A 229 -10.64 2.47 -30.06
N GLY A 230 -9.96 3.07 -31.04
CA GLY A 230 -10.50 4.13 -31.89
C GLY A 230 -11.77 3.73 -32.62
N GLY A 231 -11.81 2.51 -33.16
CA GLY A 231 -13.02 1.98 -33.79
C GLY A 231 -14.22 1.90 -32.85
N VAL A 232 -13.99 1.69 -31.54
CA VAL A 232 -15.06 1.72 -30.52
C VAL A 232 -15.44 3.17 -30.20
N ILE A 233 -14.47 4.07 -29.99
CA ILE A 233 -14.74 5.50 -29.78
C ILE A 233 -15.60 6.07 -30.92
N ASP A 234 -15.24 5.79 -32.17
CA ASP A 234 -15.99 6.19 -33.37
C ASP A 234 -17.41 5.60 -33.40
N LYS A 235 -17.56 4.33 -33.02
CA LYS A 235 -18.85 3.64 -32.95
C LYS A 235 -19.81 4.33 -31.98
N TYR A 236 -19.31 4.76 -30.82
CA TYR A 236 -20.11 5.41 -29.78
C TYR A 236 -20.17 6.93 -29.90
N LYS A 237 -19.41 7.53 -30.83
CA LYS A 237 -19.33 8.98 -31.08
C LYS A 237 -18.93 9.77 -29.82
N VAL A 238 -17.87 9.31 -29.16
CA VAL A 238 -17.29 9.96 -27.98
C VAL A 238 -16.23 10.94 -28.47
N ASP A 239 -16.39 12.24 -28.17
CA ASP A 239 -15.54 13.32 -28.71
C ASP A 239 -14.52 13.85 -27.68
N ASP A 240 -14.68 13.51 -26.40
CA ASP A 240 -13.94 14.05 -25.25
C ASP A 240 -12.90 13.09 -24.67
N VAL A 241 -12.72 11.92 -25.28
CA VAL A 241 -11.74 10.90 -24.87
C VAL A 241 -10.90 10.47 -26.05
N SER A 242 -9.58 10.42 -25.85
CA SER A 242 -8.67 9.93 -26.88
C SER A 242 -8.37 8.44 -26.73
N GLU A 243 -7.97 7.81 -27.84
CA GLU A 243 -7.41 6.44 -27.83
C GLU A 243 -6.21 6.34 -26.86
N ASP A 244 -5.45 7.42 -26.72
CA ASP A 244 -4.24 7.47 -25.91
C ASP A 244 -4.56 7.38 -24.41
N ASP A 245 -5.62 8.05 -23.95
CA ASP A 245 -6.05 8.01 -22.55
C ASP A 245 -6.49 6.59 -22.13
N ILE A 246 -7.30 5.95 -22.98
CA ILE A 246 -7.77 4.58 -22.74
C ILE A 246 -6.60 3.58 -22.78
N VAL A 247 -5.70 3.74 -23.75
CA VAL A 247 -4.55 2.84 -23.89
C VAL A 247 -3.55 3.03 -22.75
N GLU A 248 -3.36 4.25 -22.25
CA GLU A 248 -2.50 4.48 -21.09
C GLU A 248 -3.08 3.81 -19.84
N LEU A 249 -4.39 3.91 -19.61
CA LEU A 249 -5.05 3.17 -18.53
C LEU A 249 -4.90 1.65 -18.71
N ALA A 250 -5.03 1.16 -19.94
CA ALA A 250 -4.91 -0.26 -20.26
C ALA A 250 -3.51 -0.83 -19.98
N LYS A 251 -2.43 -0.05 -20.20
CA LYS A 251 -1.06 -0.51 -19.89
C LYS A 251 -0.88 -0.91 -18.43
N ASN A 252 -1.61 -0.26 -17.52
CA ASN A 252 -1.54 -0.50 -16.08
C ASN A 252 -2.44 -1.66 -15.60
N GLN A 253 -3.14 -2.35 -16.51
CA GLN A 253 -3.97 -3.50 -16.18
C GLN A 253 -3.24 -4.82 -16.44
N ARG A 254 -3.18 -5.68 -15.42
CA ARG A 254 -2.61 -7.05 -15.54
C ARG A 254 -3.39 -7.94 -16.50
N GLU A 255 -4.68 -7.68 -16.67
CA GLU A 255 -5.57 -8.43 -17.58
C GLU A 255 -5.17 -8.33 -19.05
N TYR A 256 -4.38 -7.31 -19.41
CA TYR A 256 -3.89 -7.08 -20.76
C TYR A 256 -2.39 -7.38 -20.89
N GLU A 257 -1.82 -8.15 -19.95
CA GLU A 257 -0.43 -8.62 -20.05
C GLU A 257 -0.14 -9.46 -21.29
#